data_AF-A0A430C7Y6-F1
#
_entry.id   AF-A0A430C7Y6-F1
#
_cell.length_a   1.000
_cell.length_b   1.000
_cell.length_c   1.000
_cell.angle_alpha   90.00
_cell.angle_beta   90.00
_cell.angle_gamma   90.00
#
_symmetry.space_group_name_H-M   'P 1'
#
loop_
_entity.id
_entity.type
_entity.pdbx_description
1 polymer ?
#
loop_
_entity_poly.entity_id
_entity_poly.type
_entity_poly.pdbx_seq_one_letter_code
_entity_poly.pdbx_strand_id
1 'polypeptide(L)'
;MFRGLIAWMDRDWARQDYNVTFRSWQRVLWVLPVLVSLILADMLEVFGLPSNGAVGLTIFAFGVVTSLVVTAVSLYRWAMGYGRSDYQERKAAELKAALAARRAGSNGVNRNPKGKKDR
;
A
#
# COMPACT_ATOMS: atom_id res chain seq x y z
N MET A 1 3.65 23.10 -5.93
CA MET A 1 3.60 21.72 -6.49
C MET A 1 3.44 20.65 -5.41
N PHE A 2 4.28 20.61 -4.37
CA PHE A 2 4.25 19.58 -3.30
C PHE A 2 2.86 19.37 -2.64
N ARG A 3 2.15 20.45 -2.30
CA ARG A 3 0.80 20.36 -1.71
C ARG A 3 -0.24 19.73 -2.63
N GLY A 4 -0.13 19.93 -3.94
CA GLY A 4 -1.06 19.35 -4.92
C GLY A 4 -0.85 17.84 -5.06
N LEU A 5 0.42 17.40 -5.03
CA LEU A 5 0.77 15.98 -5.03
C LEU A 5 0.23 15.28 -3.78
N ILE A 6 0.42 15.89 -2.60
CA ILE A 6 -0.07 15.37 -1.32
C ILE A 6 -1.60 15.26 -1.34
N ALA A 7 -2.30 16.31 -1.79
CA ALA A 7 -3.76 16.33 -1.83
C ALA A 7 -4.36 15.31 -2.82
N TRP A 8 -3.73 15.12 -3.99
CA TRP A 8 -4.14 14.09 -4.94
C TRP A 8 -3.92 12.69 -4.36
N MET A 9 -2.76 12.44 -3.73
CA MET A 9 -2.45 11.15 -3.10
C MET A 9 -3.35 10.85 -1.90
N ASP A 10 -3.74 11.83 -1.09
CA ASP A 10 -4.67 11.64 0.02
C ASP A 10 -6.08 11.31 -0.46
N ARG A 11 -6.51 11.90 -1.58
CA ARG A 11 -7.81 11.62 -2.20
C ARG A 11 -7.83 10.23 -2.87
N ASP A 12 -6.72 9.79 -3.45
CA ASP A 12 -6.58 8.42 -3.98
C ASP A 12 -6.56 7.38 -2.84
N TRP A 13 -5.91 7.72 -1.72
CA TRP A 13 -5.82 6.85 -0.55
C TRP A 13 -7.17 6.66 0.16
N ALA A 14 -7.99 7.71 0.27
CA ALA A 14 -9.35 7.59 0.80
C ALA A 14 -10.26 6.66 -0.03
N ARG A 15 -9.87 6.33 -1.27
CA ARG A 15 -10.61 5.41 -2.15
C ARG A 15 -10.14 3.95 -2.06
N GLN A 16 -9.00 3.67 -1.43
CA GLN A 16 -8.38 2.35 -1.47
C GLN A 16 -8.46 1.65 -0.11
N ASP A 17 -9.61 1.00 0.13
CA ASP A 17 -9.75 -0.04 1.15
C ASP A 17 -8.81 -1.22 0.81
N TYR A 18 -7.75 -1.37 1.60
CA TYR A 18 -6.98 -2.60 1.85
C TYR A 18 -6.78 -3.57 0.65
N ASN A 19 -6.17 -3.12 -0.45
CA ASN A 19 -5.88 -3.99 -1.60
C ASN A 19 -4.43 -4.53 -1.53
N VAL A 20 -4.26 -5.84 -1.33
CA VAL A 20 -2.95 -6.53 -1.28
C VAL A 20 -2.11 -6.27 -2.54
N THR A 21 -2.78 -6.09 -3.68
CA THR A 21 -2.17 -5.74 -4.97
C THR A 21 -1.39 -4.42 -4.90
N PHE A 22 -1.87 -3.46 -4.11
CA PHE A 22 -1.21 -2.18 -3.91
C PHE A 22 0.09 -2.33 -3.13
N ARG A 23 0.17 -3.25 -2.16
CA ARG A 23 1.41 -3.56 -1.40
C ARG A 23 2.54 -4.02 -2.32
N SER A 24 2.20 -4.81 -3.35
CA SER A 24 3.17 -5.28 -4.34
C SER A 24 3.56 -4.17 -5.31
N TRP A 25 2.60 -3.38 -5.78
CA TRP A 25 2.86 -2.23 -6.66
C TRP A 25 3.67 -1.11 -5.99
N GLN A 26 3.53 -0.93 -4.68
CA GLN A 26 4.27 0.07 -3.93
C GLN A 26 5.79 -0.16 -4.01
N ARG A 27 6.23 -1.42 -4.03
CA ARG A 27 7.64 -1.77 -4.18
C ARG A 27 8.17 -1.40 -5.57
N VAL A 28 7.35 -1.57 -6.60
CA VAL A 28 7.71 -1.17 -7.98
C VAL A 28 7.86 0.35 -8.08
N LEU A 29 6.96 1.09 -7.44
CA LEU A 29 7.01 2.56 -7.39
C LEU A 29 8.26 3.11 -6.69
N TRP A 30 8.90 2.35 -5.79
CA TRP A 30 10.15 2.78 -5.15
C TRP A 30 11.36 2.70 -6.08
N VAL A 31 11.39 1.71 -6.96
CA VAL A 31 12.51 1.48 -7.89
C VAL A 31 12.33 2.27 -9.19
N LEU A 32 11.09 2.65 -9.52
CA LEU A 32 10.75 3.35 -10.75
C LEU A 32 11.59 4.62 -11.02
N PRO A 33 11.84 5.52 -10.05
CA PRO A 33 12.64 6.72 -10.30
C PRO A 33 14.10 6.40 -10.64
N VAL A 34 14.66 5.34 -10.04
CA VAL A 34 16.02 4.89 -10.34
C VAL A 34 16.09 4.29 -11.74
N LEU A 35 15.12 3.46 -12.12
CA LEU A 35 15.05 2.88 -13.47
C LEU A 35 14.91 3.97 -14.54
N VAL A 36 14.05 4.95 -14.31
CA VAL A 36 13.89 6.10 -15.22
C VAL A 36 15.20 6.87 -15.34
N SER A 37 15.90 7.14 -14.24
CA SER A 37 17.20 7.80 -14.30
C SER A 37 18.29 7.00 -15.01
N LEU A 38 18.29 5.67 -14.87
CA LEU A 38 19.21 4.81 -15.63
C LEU A 38 18.92 4.86 -17.13
N ILE A 39 17.64 4.76 -17.52
CA ILE A 39 17.22 4.88 -18.93
C ILE A 39 17.61 6.26 -19.47
N LEU A 40 17.40 7.34 -18.72
CA LEU A 40 17.78 8.68 -19.12
C LEU A 40 19.29 8.86 -19.24
N ALA A 41 20.08 8.25 -18.34
CA ALA A 41 21.53 8.26 -18.42
C ALA A 41 22.05 7.48 -19.63
N ASP A 42 21.42 6.36 -19.97
CA ASP A 42 21.74 5.56 -21.18
C ASP A 42 21.34 6.30 -22.46
N MET A 43 20.19 7.01 -22.45
CA MET A 43 19.77 7.86 -23.56
C MET A 43 20.75 9.01 -23.84
N LEU A 44 21.54 9.47 -22.85
CA LEU A 44 22.58 10.48 -23.12
C LEU A 44 23.61 9.96 -24.13
N GLU A 45 23.92 8.67 -24.12
CA GLU A 45 24.87 8.07 -25.07
C GLU A 45 24.32 8.13 -26.51
N VAL A 46 23.01 7.97 -26.68
CA VAL A 46 22.33 8.13 -27.98
C VAL A 46 22.48 9.54 -28.54
N PHE A 47 22.60 10.55 -27.67
CA PHE A 47 22.83 11.95 -28.06
C PHE A 47 24.32 12.33 -28.11
N GLY A 48 25.24 11.37 -27.97
CA GLY A 48 26.69 11.60 -28.01
C GLY A 48 27.25 12.29 -26.76
N LEU A 49 26.49 12.30 -25.66
CA LEU A 49 26.94 12.81 -24.36
C LEU A 49 27.47 11.65 -23.51
N PRO A 50 28.57 11.83 -22.77
CA PRO A 50 29.07 10.79 -21.87
C PRO A 50 28.09 10.58 -20.72
N SER A 51 27.51 9.38 -20.64
CA SER A 51 26.68 8.90 -19.52
C SER A 51 27.38 8.97 -18.16
N ASN A 52 28.71 8.85 -18.18
CA ASN A 52 29.58 8.92 -16.99
C ASN A 52 30.00 10.37 -16.64
N GLY A 53 29.60 11.35 -17.45
CA GLY A 53 29.92 12.75 -17.25
C GLY A 53 29.09 13.39 -16.13
N ALA A 54 29.41 14.65 -15.82
CA ALA A 54 28.69 15.42 -14.78
C ALA A 54 27.16 15.44 -14.98
N VAL A 55 26.70 15.44 -16.24
CA VAL A 55 25.27 15.41 -16.59
C VAL A 55 24.63 14.09 -16.21
N GLY A 56 25.20 12.95 -16.59
CA GLY A 56 24.65 11.63 -16.25
C GLY A 56 24.69 11.33 -14.75
N LEU A 57 25.77 11.74 -14.06
CA LEU A 57 25.84 11.72 -12.60
C LEU A 57 24.73 12.54 -11.94
N THR A 58 24.40 13.70 -12.49
CA THR A 58 23.32 14.56 -11.98
C THR A 58 21.95 13.90 -12.18
N ILE A 59 21.69 13.31 -13.36
CA ILE A 59 20.45 12.58 -13.66
C ILE A 59 20.28 11.38 -12.71
N PHE A 60 21.36 10.64 -12.48
CA PHE A 60 21.36 9.51 -11.56
C PHE A 60 21.11 9.96 -10.11
N ALA A 61 21.82 10.98 -9.64
CA ALA A 61 21.65 11.54 -8.31
C ALA A 61 20.19 12.02 -8.09
N PHE A 62 19.58 12.67 -9.09
CA PHE A 62 18.17 13.05 -9.04
C PHE A 62 17.24 11.84 -8.92
N GLY A 63 17.53 10.74 -9.62
CA GLY A 63 16.78 9.49 -9.52
C GLY A 63 16.83 8.89 -8.13
N VAL A 64 18.03 8.83 -7.54
CA VAL A 64 18.25 8.32 -6.18
C VAL A 64 17.54 9.21 -5.15
N VAL A 65 17.70 10.53 -5.23
CA VAL A 65 17.04 11.49 -4.32
C VAL A 65 15.52 11.35 -4.43
N THR A 66 14.99 11.25 -5.65
CA THR A 66 13.55 11.07 -5.86
C THR A 66 13.05 9.75 -5.29
N SER A 67 13.80 8.66 -5.48
CA SER A 67 13.47 7.35 -4.87
C SER A 67 13.48 7.40 -3.35
N LEU A 68 14.45 8.10 -2.73
CA LEU A 68 14.50 8.29 -1.29
C LEU A 68 13.30 9.10 -0.78
N VAL A 69 12.91 10.17 -1.47
CA VAL A 69 11.72 10.96 -1.11
C VAL A 69 10.45 10.12 -1.22
N VAL A 70 10.28 9.36 -2.30
CA VAL A 70 9.13 8.45 -2.49
C VAL A 70 9.10 7.38 -1.40
N THR A 71 10.25 6.85 -1.02
CA THR A 71 10.39 5.85 0.05
C THR A 71 10.04 6.46 1.41
N ALA A 72 10.58 7.64 1.75
CA ALA A 72 10.32 8.33 3.01
C ALA A 72 8.83 8.68 3.15
N VAL A 73 8.20 9.16 2.08
CA VAL A 73 6.76 9.43 2.05
C VAL A 73 5.96 8.13 2.19
N SER A 74 6.39 7.05 1.54
CA SER A 74 5.72 5.74 1.67
C SER A 74 5.80 5.19 3.10
N LEU A 75 6.96 5.32 3.76
CA LEU A 75 7.17 4.90 5.15
C LEU A 75 6.36 5.76 6.13
N TYR A 76 6.39 7.09 5.95
CA TYR A 76 5.57 8.01 6.73
C TYR A 76 4.07 7.68 6.60
N ARG A 77 3.62 7.35 5.38
CA ARG A 77 2.23 6.94 5.13
C ARG A 77 1.90 5.56 5.72
N TRP A 78 2.84 4.61 5.72
CA TRP A 78 2.66 3.33 6.40
C TRP A 78 2.51 3.52 7.92
N ALA A 79 3.35 4.37 8.52
CA ALA A 79 3.27 4.72 9.93
C ALA A 79 1.94 5.41 10.29
N MET A 80 1.45 6.32 9.45
CA MET A 80 0.20 7.06 9.70
C MET A 80 -1.09 6.26 9.40
N GLY A 81 -1.06 5.33 8.45
CA GLY A 81 -2.25 4.59 7.98
C GLY A 81 -2.40 3.17 8.52
N TYR A 82 -1.32 2.39 8.53
CA TYR A 82 -1.32 0.97 8.96
C TYR A 82 -0.75 0.76 10.36
N GLY A 83 0.10 1.69 10.82
CA GLY A 83 0.67 1.70 12.17
C GLY A 83 -0.25 2.25 13.26
N ARG A 84 -1.39 2.85 12.89
CA ARG A 84 -2.42 3.28 13.84
C ARG A 84 -3.12 2.04 14.42
N SER A 85 -2.88 1.78 15.70
CA SER A 85 -3.57 0.75 16.51
C SER A 85 -5.07 0.76 16.28
N ASP A 86 -5.67 1.94 16.13
CA ASP A 86 -7.12 2.14 15.99
C ASP A 86 -7.72 1.44 14.76
N TYR A 87 -7.00 1.36 13.63
CA TYR A 87 -7.49 0.69 12.42
C TYR A 87 -7.46 -0.84 12.59
N GLN A 88 -6.38 -1.36 13.19
CA GLN A 88 -6.27 -2.79 13.47
C GLN A 88 -7.26 -3.23 14.55
N GLU A 89 -7.51 -2.40 15.56
CA GLU A 89 -8.52 -2.64 16.60
C GLU A 89 -9.94 -2.65 16.03
N ARG A 90 -10.27 -1.72 15.13
CA ARG A 90 -11.57 -1.72 14.43
C ARG A 90 -11.77 -2.96 13.57
N LYS A 91 -10.77 -3.35 12.77
CA LYS A 91 -10.84 -4.57 11.96
C LYS A 91 -10.89 -5.84 12.81
N ALA A 92 -10.19 -5.87 13.94
CA ALA A 92 -10.27 -6.97 14.90
C ALA A 92 -11.66 -7.04 15.55
N ALA A 93 -12.29 -5.91 15.85
CA ALA A 93 -13.64 -5.85 16.39
C ALA A 93 -14.69 -6.33 15.37
N GLU A 94 -14.60 -5.90 14.11
CA GLU A 94 -15.47 -6.37 13.01
C GLU A 94 -15.35 -7.88 12.81
N LEU A 95 -14.13 -8.42 12.81
CA LEU A 95 -13.89 -9.86 12.67
C LEU A 95 -14.46 -10.65 13.85
N LYS A 96 -14.28 -10.16 15.08
CA LYS A 96 -14.85 -10.77 16.29
C LYS A 96 -16.38 -10.78 16.23
N ALA A 97 -17.00 -9.69 15.80
CA ALA A 97 -18.47 -9.60 15.65
C ALA A 97 -19.00 -10.58 14.59
N ALA A 98 -18.33 -10.68 13.44
CA ALA A 98 -18.68 -11.62 12.38
C ALA A 98 -18.56 -13.09 12.84
N LEU A 99 -17.51 -13.43 13.58
CA LEU A 99 -17.32 -14.78 14.15
C LEU A 99 -18.35 -15.09 15.24
N ALA A 100 -18.71 -14.12 16.08
CA ALA A 100 -19.76 -14.28 17.09
C ALA A 100 -21.13 -14.53 16.44
N ALA A 101 -21.48 -13.80 15.38
CA ALA A 101 -22.70 -14.01 14.62
C ALA A 101 -22.76 -15.40 13.95
N ARG A 102 -21.63 -15.88 13.38
CA ARG A 102 -21.54 -17.23 12.82
C ARG A 102 -21.71 -18.34 13.88
N ARG A 103 -21.13 -18.16 15.07
CA ARG A 103 -21.30 -19.10 16.20
C ARG A 103 -22.74 -19.10 16.75
N ALA A 104 -23.39 -17.94 16.80
CA ALA A 104 -24.79 -17.84 17.20
C ALA A 104 -25.71 -18.55 16.18
N GLY A 105 -25.45 -18.37 14.88
CA GLY A 105 -26.16 -19.07 13.81
C GLY A 105 -25.98 -20.60 13.84
N SER A 106 -24.77 -21.10 14.15
CA SER A 106 -24.54 -22.55 14.24
C SER A 106 -25.18 -23.18 15.49
N ASN A 107 -25.27 -22.44 16.61
CA ASN A 107 -25.94 -22.91 17.84
C ASN A 107 -27.47 -22.96 17.72
N GLY A 108 -28.07 -22.21 16.79
CA GLY A 108 -29.51 -22.25 16.52
C GLY A 108 -29.97 -23.51 15.77
N VAL A 109 -29.10 -24.09 14.93
CA VAL A 109 -29.40 -25.29 14.13
C VAL A 109 -29.38 -26.58 14.97
N ASN A 110 -28.69 -26.60 16.12
CA ASN A 110 -28.53 -27.79 16.95
C ASN A 110 -29.57 -27.92 18.09
N ARG A 111 -30.62 -27.08 18.09
CA ARG A 111 -31.75 -27.19 19.04
C ARG A 111 -33.00 -27.76 18.36
N ASN A 112 -32.91 -29.00 17.88
CA ASN A 112 -34.12 -29.78 17.58
C ASN A 112 -34.38 -30.76 18.74
N PRO A 113 -35.34 -30.49 19.65
CA PRO A 113 -35.64 -31.42 20.72
C PRO A 113 -36.47 -32.58 20.13
N LYS A 114 -35.80 -33.62 19.64
CA LYS A 114 -36.45 -34.93 19.45
C LYS A 114 -36.81 -35.48 20.83
N GLY A 115 -38.03 -35.21 21.29
CA GLY A 115 -38.45 -35.67 22.60
C GLY A 115 -39.89 -35.36 22.97
N LYS A 116 -40.85 -35.64 22.08
CA LYS A 116 -42.26 -35.80 22.49
C LYS A 116 -42.80 -37.09 21.90
N LYS A 117 -42.60 -38.18 22.64
CA LYS A 117 -43.36 -39.43 22.45
C LYS A 117 -44.62 -39.26 23.26
N ASP A 118 -45.71 -38.98 22.55
CA ASP A 118 -47.05 -39.06 23.11
C ASP A 118 -47.34 -40.53 23.48
N ARG A 119 -47.76 -40.75 24.72
CA ARG A 119 -48.38 -41.95 25.25
C ARG A 119 -49.61 -41.53 26.04
#